data_AF-A0A6A6UP34-F1
#
_entry.id   AF-A0A6A6UP34-F1
#
_cell.length_a   1.000
_cell.length_b   1.000
_cell.length_c   1.000
_cell.angle_alpha   90.00
_cell.angle_beta   90.00
_cell.angle_gamma   90.00
#
_symmetry.space_group_name_H-M   'P 1'
#
loop_
_entity.id
_entity.type
_entity.pdbx_description
1 polymer ?
#
loop_
_entity_poly.entity_id
_entity_poly.type
_entity_poly.pdbx_seq_one_letter_code
_entity_poly.pdbx_strand_id
1 'polypeptide(L)'
;MGGYPIDYSSITPMGGYAIDYLVESGYMAYPWTHTLLANVLHRQRSTLRELRVEQLATQDGLDSFSLHDFINLETFQCCIQGRPNPEEASRIWATPTLKTLVLEYTDHDSQHGKYYFFLPNDIEWLDDFARSVVKKSKYMDAGLECIEISPTEESHWNPWSGLDGRQTALIFENAKLAVEKHGIKFKYLQCTV
;
A
#
# COMPACT_ATOMS: atom_id res chain seq x y z
N MET A 1 -32.02 10.75 6.12
CA MET A 1 -30.96 11.74 5.86
C MET A 1 -30.87 12.67 7.05
N GLY A 2 -29.77 12.59 7.79
CA GLY A 2 -29.48 13.43 8.95
C GLY A 2 -28.01 13.25 9.28
N GLY A 3 -27.14 13.95 8.55
CA GLY A 3 -25.70 13.93 8.79
C GLY A 3 -25.38 14.83 9.96
N TYR A 4 -24.90 14.26 11.06
CA TYR A 4 -24.23 15.03 12.09
C TYR A 4 -22.85 15.46 11.54
N PRO A 5 -22.44 16.73 11.71
CA PRO A 5 -21.08 17.13 11.40
C PRO A 5 -20.14 16.40 12.38
N ILE A 6 -19.33 15.49 11.85
CA ILE A 6 -18.30 14.81 12.63
C ILE A 6 -17.22 15.85 12.93
N ASP A 7 -17.04 16.16 14.20
CA ASP A 7 -15.99 17.04 14.68
C ASP A 7 -14.67 16.27 14.76
N TYR A 8 -13.80 16.48 13.76
CA TYR A 8 -12.45 15.92 13.70
C TYR A 8 -11.44 16.66 14.61
N SER A 9 -11.89 17.53 15.52
CA SER A 9 -11.04 18.29 16.46
C SER A 9 -10.39 17.43 17.55
N SER A 10 -10.89 16.22 17.79
CA SER A 10 -10.37 15.29 18.80
C SER A 10 -9.23 14.39 18.31
N ILE A 11 -8.78 14.53 17.06
CA ILE A 11 -7.68 13.75 16.50
C ILE A 11 -6.35 14.25 17.08
N THR A 12 -5.91 13.60 18.15
CA THR A 12 -4.64 13.88 18.83
C THR A 12 -3.42 13.62 17.95
N PRO A 13 -2.32 14.37 18.14
CA PRO A 13 -1.13 14.32 17.30
C PRO A 13 -0.22 13.17 17.75
N MET A 14 -0.53 11.94 17.36
CA MET A 14 0.38 10.81 17.60
C MET A 14 0.71 10.13 16.29
N GLY A 15 1.84 10.51 15.70
CA GLY A 15 2.85 9.68 15.03
C GLY A 15 2.52 8.70 13.89
N GLY A 16 1.29 8.19 13.76
CA GLY A 16 0.90 7.20 12.76
C GLY A 16 -0.60 6.89 12.85
N TYR A 17 -1.21 6.55 11.72
CA TYR A 17 -2.64 6.23 11.61
C TYR A 17 -2.80 4.85 10.95
N ALA A 18 -3.55 3.97 11.62
CA ALA A 18 -4.17 2.81 11.00
C ALA A 18 -5.66 3.13 10.84
N ILE A 19 -6.13 3.30 9.61
CA ILE A 19 -7.52 3.67 9.30
C ILE A 19 -8.47 2.52 9.65
N ASP A 20 -7.94 1.30 9.69
CA ASP A 20 -8.68 0.06 9.90
C ASP A 20 -9.31 0.02 11.30
N TYR A 21 -8.62 0.55 12.31
CA TYR A 21 -9.19 0.71 13.66
C TYR A 21 -10.47 1.57 13.67
N LEU A 22 -10.57 2.59 12.80
CA LEU A 22 -11.76 3.44 12.69
C LEU A 22 -12.92 2.73 11.97
N VAL A 23 -12.60 1.80 11.06
CA VAL A 23 -13.58 0.99 10.33
C VAL A 23 -14.08 -0.18 11.20
N GLU A 24 -13.16 -0.94 11.81
CA GLU A 24 -13.45 -2.09 12.70
C GLU A 24 -14.23 -1.70 13.95
N SER A 25 -13.98 -0.51 14.48
CA SER A 25 -14.73 0.03 15.63
C SER A 25 -16.18 0.41 15.28
N GLY A 26 -16.65 0.12 14.07
CA GLY A 26 -18.03 0.37 13.62
C GLY A 26 -18.37 1.82 13.35
N TYR A 27 -17.37 2.72 13.36
CA TYR A 27 -17.58 4.14 13.09
C TYR A 27 -17.69 4.46 11.60
N MET A 28 -17.18 3.60 10.70
CA MET A 28 -17.21 3.86 9.26
C MET A 28 -17.39 2.59 8.41
N ALA A 29 -18.65 2.25 8.09
CA ALA A 29 -18.96 1.61 6.80
C ALA A 29 -19.12 2.71 5.75
N TYR A 30 -18.03 3.41 5.43
CA TYR A 30 -18.03 4.54 4.51
C TYR A 30 -17.29 4.16 3.23
N PRO A 31 -17.80 4.50 2.02
CA PRO A 31 -17.09 4.27 0.77
C PRO A 31 -15.86 5.18 0.74
N TRP A 32 -14.70 4.62 1.09
CA TRP A 32 -13.46 5.35 1.14
C TRP A 32 -12.94 5.58 -0.27
N THR A 33 -12.89 6.84 -0.67
CA THR A 33 -12.23 7.28 -1.91
C THR A 33 -10.90 7.94 -1.59
N HIS A 34 -9.98 7.97 -2.55
CA HIS A 34 -8.71 8.70 -2.38
C HIS A 34 -8.93 10.19 -2.06
N THR A 35 -9.98 10.82 -2.60
CA THR A 35 -10.33 12.22 -2.31
C THR A 35 -10.74 12.40 -0.85
N LEU A 36 -11.56 11.49 -0.32
CA LEU A 36 -11.99 11.57 1.08
C LEU A 36 -10.81 11.36 2.02
N LEU A 37 -9.96 10.37 1.73
CA LEU A 37 -8.76 10.09 2.50
C LEU A 37 -7.84 11.33 2.55
N ALA A 38 -7.61 11.97 1.40
CA ALA A 38 -6.80 13.18 1.32
C ALA A 38 -7.39 14.32 2.17
N ASN A 39 -8.71 14.52 2.13
CA ASN A 39 -9.39 15.56 2.90
C ASN A 39 -9.25 15.35 4.40
N VAL A 40 -9.40 14.11 4.88
CA VAL A 40 -9.26 13.77 6.30
C VAL A 40 -7.83 13.99 6.78
N LEU A 41 -6.84 13.60 5.98
CA LEU A 41 -5.42 13.70 6.34
C LEU A 41 -4.82 15.09 6.08
N HIS A 42 -5.52 15.99 5.39
CA HIS A 42 -4.98 17.28 4.95
C HIS A 42 -4.40 18.12 6.08
N ARG A 43 -5.03 18.10 7.26
CA ARG A 43 -4.56 18.85 8.45
C ARG A 43 -3.19 18.38 8.96
N GLN A 44 -2.80 17.16 8.63
CA GLN A 44 -1.60 16.50 9.14
C GLN A 44 -0.56 16.27 8.05
N ARG A 45 -0.81 16.75 6.83
CA ARG A 45 0.05 16.51 5.66
C ARG A 45 1.52 16.89 5.88
N SER A 46 1.79 17.90 6.71
CA SER A 46 3.15 18.34 7.04
C SER A 46 3.79 17.60 8.21
N THR A 47 3.06 16.76 8.94
CA THR A 47 3.56 16.05 10.13
C THR A 47 3.46 14.53 10.01
N LEU A 48 2.66 14.04 9.06
CA LEU A 48 2.44 12.62 8.83
C LEU A 48 3.72 11.98 8.29
N ARG A 49 4.24 10.99 9.02
CA ARG A 49 5.43 10.21 8.65
C ARG A 49 5.11 8.81 8.16
N GLU A 50 4.01 8.25 8.64
CA GLU A 50 3.57 6.91 8.32
C GLU A 50 2.07 6.92 8.06
N LEU A 51 1.69 6.38 6.90
CA LEU A 51 0.30 6.21 6.50
C LEU A 51 0.10 4.76 6.10
N ARG A 52 -0.75 4.04 6.82
CA ARG A 52 -1.18 2.70 6.44
C ARG A 52 -2.64 2.68 6.07
N VAL A 53 -2.90 2.18 4.88
CA VAL A 53 -4.24 2.03 4.30
C VAL A 53 -4.37 0.57 3.91
N GLU A 54 -4.88 -0.27 4.82
CA GLU A 54 -5.18 -1.67 4.48
C GLU A 54 -6.43 -1.76 3.62
N GLN A 55 -6.88 -2.98 3.32
CA GLN A 55 -8.11 -3.20 2.57
C GLN A 55 -9.34 -2.67 3.33
N LEU A 56 -9.83 -1.50 2.93
CA LEU A 56 -11.12 -0.95 3.31
C LEU A 56 -12.20 -1.61 2.45
N ALA A 57 -13.42 -1.81 2.96
CA ALA A 57 -14.44 -2.64 2.28
C ALA A 57 -14.64 -2.34 0.77
N THR A 58 -14.77 -1.06 0.39
CA THR A 58 -14.84 -0.61 -1.01
C THR A 58 -13.74 0.41 -1.25
N GLN A 59 -12.76 0.08 -2.09
CA GLN A 59 -11.58 0.92 -2.39
C GLN A 59 -11.52 1.27 -3.86
N ASP A 60 -12.36 2.20 -4.29
CA ASP A 60 -12.25 2.72 -5.65
C ASP A 60 -11.14 3.78 -5.72
N GLY A 61 -10.10 3.47 -6.49
CA GLY A 61 -9.08 4.43 -6.91
C GLY A 61 -8.09 4.85 -5.82
N LEU A 62 -7.93 4.07 -4.74
CA LEU A 62 -6.87 4.34 -3.74
C LEU A 62 -5.46 4.09 -4.27
N ASP A 63 -5.35 3.26 -5.31
CA ASP A 63 -4.14 3.12 -6.12
C ASP A 63 -3.74 4.44 -6.82
N SER A 64 -4.65 5.40 -6.92
CA SER A 64 -4.41 6.75 -7.47
C SER A 64 -4.13 7.80 -6.40
N PHE A 65 -4.02 7.41 -5.12
CA PHE A 65 -3.73 8.34 -4.03
C PHE A 65 -2.32 8.94 -4.16
N SER A 66 -2.25 10.27 -4.19
CA SER A 66 -0.99 10.99 -4.38
C SER A 66 -0.33 11.35 -3.05
N LEU A 67 0.98 11.10 -2.96
CA LEU A 67 1.77 11.37 -1.76
C LEU A 67 2.43 12.75 -1.77
N HIS A 68 2.28 13.55 -2.84
CA HIS A 68 2.98 14.83 -3.01
C HIS A 68 2.65 15.88 -1.95
N ASP A 69 1.44 15.85 -1.41
CA ASP A 69 1.04 16.77 -0.34
C ASP A 69 1.65 16.40 1.03
N PHE A 70 2.17 15.17 1.17
CA PHE A 70 2.67 14.60 2.41
C PHE A 70 4.21 14.65 2.46
N ILE A 71 4.74 15.86 2.55
CA ILE A 71 6.18 16.16 2.39
C ILE A 71 7.11 15.52 3.42
N ASN A 72 6.58 14.95 4.50
CA ASN A 72 7.36 14.26 5.54
C ASN A 72 7.01 12.77 5.63
N LEU A 73 6.23 12.25 4.68
CA LEU A 73 5.84 10.85 4.66
C LEU A 73 7.05 10.00 4.28
N GLU A 74 7.39 9.07 5.17
CA GLU A 74 8.52 8.15 5.06
C GLU A 74 8.05 6.73 4.75
N THR A 75 6.87 6.34 5.24
CA THR A 75 6.28 5.02 5.01
C THR A 75 4.84 5.15 4.50
N PHE A 76 4.54 4.45 3.41
CA PHE A 76 3.19 4.34 2.86
C PHE A 76 2.85 2.87 2.65
N GLN A 77 1.74 2.41 3.24
CA GLN A 77 1.14 1.12 2.95
C GLN A 77 -0.17 1.31 2.19
N CYS A 78 -0.32 0.56 1.10
CA CYS A 78 -1.59 0.49 0.37
C CYS A 78 -1.90 -0.93 -0.09
N CYS A 79 -3.20 -1.23 -0.15
CA CYS A 79 -3.73 -2.41 -0.83
C CYS A 79 -3.70 -2.21 -2.35
N ILE A 80 -3.14 -3.16 -3.09
CA ILE A 80 -3.01 -3.09 -4.55
C ILE A 80 -4.09 -3.91 -5.26
N GLN A 81 -5.24 -3.28 -5.57
CA GLN A 81 -6.34 -3.95 -6.27
C GLN A 81 -6.26 -3.78 -7.80
N GLY A 82 -5.96 -2.56 -8.27
CA GLY A 82 -6.04 -2.18 -9.69
C GLY A 82 -4.76 -2.35 -10.50
N ARG A 83 -3.62 -2.64 -9.85
CA ARG A 83 -2.26 -2.61 -10.44
C ARG A 83 -2.07 -1.38 -11.35
N PRO A 84 -1.98 -0.17 -10.77
CA PRO A 84 -1.87 1.06 -11.55
C PRO A 84 -0.67 0.98 -12.49
N ASN A 85 -0.69 1.71 -13.60
CA ASN A 85 0.46 1.74 -14.51
C ASN A 85 1.76 2.07 -13.71
N PRO A 86 2.85 1.30 -13.84
CA PRO A 86 4.05 1.50 -13.01
C PRO A 86 4.68 2.88 -13.11
N GLU A 87 4.66 3.50 -14.30
CA GLU A 87 5.19 4.85 -14.50
C GLU A 87 4.32 5.88 -13.76
N GLU A 88 3.00 5.73 -13.84
CA GLU A 88 2.06 6.58 -13.12
C GLU A 88 2.18 6.40 -11.60
N ALA A 89 2.23 5.15 -11.12
CA ALA A 89 2.48 4.83 -9.71
C ALA A 89 3.77 5.48 -9.20
N SER A 90 4.86 5.42 -9.99
CA SER A 90 6.13 6.06 -9.64
C SER A 90 5.98 7.59 -9.58
N ARG A 91 5.12 8.18 -10.41
CA ARG A 91 4.85 9.61 -10.41
C ARG A 91 4.18 10.04 -9.12
N ILE A 92 3.18 9.29 -8.65
CA ILE A 92 2.34 9.65 -7.50
C ILE A 92 2.89 9.20 -6.14
N TRP A 93 3.66 8.11 -6.08
CA TRP A 93 4.16 7.53 -4.82
C TRP A 93 5.64 7.82 -4.56
N ALA A 94 6.49 7.87 -5.58
CA ALA A 94 7.93 8.04 -5.35
C ALA A 94 8.28 9.53 -5.08
N THR A 95 8.04 9.98 -3.86
CA THR A 95 8.41 11.32 -3.38
C THR A 95 9.85 11.34 -2.85
N PRO A 96 10.46 12.52 -2.64
CA PRO A 96 11.80 12.62 -2.06
C PRO A 96 11.92 12.04 -0.64
N THR A 97 10.83 12.02 0.13
CA THR A 97 10.84 11.60 1.53
C THR A 97 10.38 10.18 1.75
N LEU A 98 9.60 9.60 0.83
CA LEU A 98 9.14 8.23 0.98
C LEU A 98 10.33 7.28 0.94
N LYS A 99 10.54 6.54 2.03
CA LYS A 99 11.62 5.54 2.19
C LYS A 99 11.12 4.13 1.96
N THR A 100 9.91 3.83 2.44
CA THR A 100 9.33 2.49 2.39
C THR A 100 7.95 2.53 1.76
N LEU A 101 7.76 1.73 0.70
CA LEU A 101 6.46 1.42 0.14
C LEU A 101 6.08 0.00 0.55
N VAL A 102 4.98 -0.15 1.28
CA VAL A 102 4.43 -1.44 1.67
C VAL A 102 3.23 -1.75 0.77
N LEU A 103 3.31 -2.84 0.02
CA LEU A 103 2.25 -3.30 -0.84
C LEU A 103 1.55 -4.49 -0.19
N GLU A 104 0.25 -4.31 0.02
CA GLU A 104 -0.63 -5.36 0.53
C GLU A 104 -1.40 -5.98 -0.64
N TYR A 105 -1.20 -7.27 -0.87
CA TYR A 105 -1.91 -8.05 -1.90
C TYR A 105 -3.01 -8.90 -1.25
N THR A 106 -3.91 -8.26 -0.51
CA THR A 106 -5.02 -8.92 0.15
C THR A 106 -6.34 -8.58 -0.54
N ASP A 107 -7.17 -9.59 -0.73
CA ASP A 107 -8.51 -9.45 -1.25
C ASP A 107 -9.49 -10.15 -0.31
N HIS A 108 -10.77 -9.80 -0.41
CA HIS A 108 -11.80 -10.30 0.48
C HIS A 108 -12.92 -10.93 -0.34
N ASP A 109 -13.06 -12.25 -0.21
CA ASP A 109 -14.23 -12.97 -0.70
C ASP A 109 -15.22 -13.19 0.44
N SER A 110 -16.47 -12.80 0.21
CA SER A 110 -17.62 -13.13 1.06
C SER A 110 -17.70 -14.59 1.54
N GLN A 111 -17.14 -15.54 0.79
CA GLN A 111 -17.17 -16.97 1.10
C GLN A 111 -15.91 -17.48 1.81
N HIS A 112 -14.76 -16.83 1.63
CA HIS A 112 -13.46 -17.34 2.07
C HIS A 112 -12.73 -16.39 3.02
N GLY A 113 -13.28 -15.19 3.27
CA GLY A 113 -12.64 -14.16 4.06
C GLY A 113 -11.48 -13.49 3.31
N LYS A 114 -10.52 -12.95 4.07
CA LYS A 114 -9.35 -12.26 3.55
C LYS A 114 -8.32 -13.28 3.05
N TYR A 115 -7.89 -13.15 1.80
CA TYR A 115 -6.90 -14.02 1.19
C TYR A 115 -5.84 -13.23 0.43
N TYR A 116 -4.67 -13.84 0.27
CA TYR A 116 -3.50 -13.17 -0.28
C TYR A 116 -3.24 -13.58 -1.75
N PHE A 117 -3.12 -12.61 -2.66
CA PHE A 117 -3.01 -12.83 -4.11
C PHE A 117 -1.75 -12.17 -4.71
N PHE A 118 -0.58 -12.79 -4.52
CA PHE A 118 0.64 -12.37 -5.24
C PHE A 118 0.98 -13.37 -6.34
N LEU A 119 0.99 -12.90 -7.58
CA LEU A 119 1.06 -13.70 -8.80
C LEU A 119 2.32 -13.36 -9.60
N PRO A 120 2.74 -14.23 -10.55
CA PRO A 120 3.91 -13.97 -11.38
C PRO A 120 3.89 -12.62 -12.12
N ASN A 121 2.72 -12.13 -12.54
CA ASN A 121 2.60 -10.83 -13.21
C ASN A 121 2.95 -9.65 -12.29
N ASP A 122 2.84 -9.82 -10.98
CA ASP A 122 3.21 -8.78 -10.02
C ASP A 122 4.73 -8.60 -9.93
N ILE A 123 5.51 -9.64 -10.29
CA ILE A 123 6.97 -9.55 -10.43
C ILE A 123 7.35 -8.59 -11.56
N GLU A 124 6.69 -8.69 -12.71
CA GLU A 124 6.90 -7.79 -13.85
C GLU A 124 6.50 -6.36 -13.49
N TRP A 125 5.36 -6.20 -12.83
CA TRP A 125 4.91 -4.89 -12.35
C TRP A 125 5.92 -4.25 -11.39
N LEU A 126 6.46 -5.02 -10.43
CA LEU A 126 7.48 -4.56 -9.49
C LEU A 126 8.79 -4.18 -10.18
N ASP A 127 9.20 -4.95 -11.19
CA ASP A 127 10.37 -4.63 -12.02
C ASP A 127 10.21 -3.27 -12.70
N ASP A 128 9.07 -3.05 -13.36
CA ASP A 128 8.79 -1.83 -14.09
C ASP A 128 8.60 -0.63 -13.17
N PHE A 129 8.00 -0.84 -11.99
CA PHE A 129 7.86 0.20 -10.98
C PHE A 129 9.23 0.61 -10.44
N ALA A 130 10.06 -0.34 -10.00
CA ALA A 130 11.41 -0.08 -9.49
C ALA A 130 12.28 0.65 -10.54
N ARG A 131 12.21 0.21 -11.80
CA ARG A 131 12.86 0.87 -12.94
C ARG A 131 12.39 2.31 -13.11
N SER A 132 11.09 2.56 -13.00
CA SER A 132 10.49 3.88 -13.14
C SER A 132 10.91 4.82 -12.00
N VAL A 133 10.99 4.31 -10.77
CA VAL A 133 11.51 5.04 -9.61
C VAL A 133 12.97 5.46 -9.82
N VAL A 134 13.84 4.55 -10.27
CA VAL A 134 15.26 4.86 -10.54
C VAL A 134 15.44 5.79 -11.73
N LYS A 135 14.58 5.68 -12.75
CA LYS A 135 14.58 6.66 -13.85
C LYS A 135 14.19 8.03 -13.32
N LYS A 136 13.18 8.12 -12.46
CA LYS A 136 12.72 9.36 -11.84
C LYS A 136 13.80 9.98 -10.95
N SER A 137 14.47 9.21 -10.09
CA SER A 137 15.51 9.70 -9.17
C SER A 137 16.66 10.44 -9.86
N LYS A 138 16.90 10.18 -11.16
CA LYS A 138 17.89 10.91 -11.97
C LYS A 138 17.48 12.35 -12.31
N TYR A 139 16.19 12.68 -12.27
CA TYR A 139 15.62 13.96 -12.72
C TYR A 139 14.80 14.67 -11.66
N MET A 140 14.21 13.91 -10.74
CA MET A 140 13.38 14.38 -9.64
C MET A 140 13.72 13.50 -8.44
N ASP A 141 14.28 14.10 -7.38
CA ASP A 141 14.69 13.38 -6.17
C ASP A 141 13.59 12.40 -5.71
N ALA A 142 13.88 11.11 -5.76
CA ALA A 142 13.00 10.06 -5.27
C ALA A 142 13.75 9.33 -4.14
N GLY A 143 13.11 9.24 -2.97
CA GLY A 143 13.74 8.77 -1.75
C GLY A 143 13.57 7.28 -1.47
N LEU A 144 12.88 6.53 -2.35
CA LEU A 144 12.44 5.17 -2.08
C LEU A 144 13.64 4.22 -1.95
N GLU A 145 13.76 3.60 -0.79
CA GLU A 145 14.86 2.71 -0.44
C GLU A 145 14.40 1.24 -0.32
N CYS A 146 13.12 1.02 -0.02
CA CYS A 146 12.58 -0.30 0.25
C CYS A 146 11.17 -0.47 -0.31
N ILE A 147 10.93 -1.60 -0.98
CA ILE A 147 9.59 -2.13 -1.24
C ILE A 147 9.40 -3.32 -0.31
N GLU A 148 8.31 -3.29 0.43
CA GLU A 148 7.90 -4.36 1.33
C GLU A 148 6.60 -4.96 0.83
N ILE A 149 6.50 -6.27 0.91
CA ILE A 149 5.25 -6.98 0.73
C ILE A 149 4.81 -7.52 2.09
N SER A 150 3.70 -7.00 2.59
CA SER A 150 3.14 -7.43 3.87
C SER A 150 1.90 -8.29 3.62
N PRO A 151 1.90 -9.57 4.03
CA PRO A 151 0.65 -10.23 4.33
C PRO A 151 0.05 -9.58 5.58
N THR A 152 -1.27 -9.67 5.75
CA THR A 152 -1.87 -9.38 7.07
C THR A 152 -1.96 -10.67 7.85
N GLU A 153 -1.83 -10.59 9.19
CA GLU A 153 -1.74 -11.75 10.09
C GLU A 153 -2.93 -12.72 9.96
N GLU A 154 -4.07 -12.23 9.47
CA GLU A 154 -5.31 -12.99 9.28
C GLU A 154 -5.52 -13.52 7.85
N SER A 155 -4.62 -13.24 6.91
CA SER A 155 -4.79 -13.65 5.52
C SER A 155 -4.33 -15.09 5.27
N HIS A 156 -5.18 -15.88 4.64
CA HIS A 156 -4.79 -17.19 4.11
C HIS A 156 -4.24 -17.06 2.69
N TRP A 157 -3.34 -17.96 2.27
CA TRP A 157 -2.87 -17.99 0.89
C TRP A 157 -4.04 -18.26 -0.08
N ASN A 158 -4.09 -17.56 -1.22
CA ASN A 158 -5.17 -17.76 -2.19
C ASN A 158 -5.28 -19.25 -2.59
N PRO A 159 -6.40 -19.91 -2.24
CA PRO A 159 -6.59 -21.34 -2.51
C PRO A 159 -6.69 -21.65 -4.01
N TRP A 160 -6.98 -20.65 -4.84
CA TRP A 160 -7.13 -20.77 -6.30
C TRP A 160 -5.85 -20.46 -7.07
N SER A 161 -4.79 -20.03 -6.39
CA SER A 161 -3.50 -19.82 -7.04
C SER A 161 -2.91 -21.13 -7.60
N GLY A 162 -3.31 -22.27 -7.03
CA GLY A 162 -2.72 -23.58 -7.34
C GLY A 162 -1.24 -23.67 -6.99
N LEU A 163 -0.71 -22.69 -6.24
CA LEU A 163 0.70 -22.61 -5.87
C LEU A 163 0.94 -23.35 -4.57
N ASP A 164 1.91 -24.26 -4.57
CA ASP A 164 2.42 -24.83 -3.33
C ASP A 164 3.39 -23.87 -2.62
N GLY A 165 3.85 -24.25 -1.42
CA GLY A 165 4.77 -23.44 -0.63
C GLY A 165 6.12 -23.19 -1.33
N ARG A 166 6.58 -24.09 -2.21
CA ARG A 166 7.83 -23.91 -2.96
C ARG A 166 7.66 -22.92 -4.10
N GLN A 167 6.54 -23.00 -4.81
CA GLN A 167 6.21 -22.06 -5.88
C GLN A 167 6.01 -20.65 -5.33
N THR A 168 5.37 -20.54 -4.15
CA THR A 168 5.21 -19.28 -3.42
C THR A 168 6.58 -18.68 -3.05
N ALA A 169 7.48 -19.46 -2.46
CA ALA A 169 8.83 -19.01 -2.13
C ALA A 169 9.61 -18.55 -3.38
N LEU A 170 9.51 -19.30 -4.49
CA LEU A 170 10.16 -18.94 -5.75
C LEU A 170 9.66 -17.62 -6.33
N ILE A 171 8.36 -17.34 -6.19
CA ILE A 171 7.77 -16.08 -6.64
C ILE A 171 8.35 -14.90 -5.84
N PHE A 172 8.47 -15.01 -4.51
CA PHE A 172 9.06 -13.96 -3.69
C PHE A 172 10.56 -13.76 -3.96
N GLU A 173 11.31 -14.84 -4.20
CA GLU A 173 12.71 -14.73 -4.61
C GLU A 173 12.86 -14.04 -5.98
N ASN A 174 12.00 -14.36 -6.93
CA ASN A 174 12.00 -13.69 -8.24
C ASN A 174 11.61 -12.21 -8.11
N ALA A 175 10.64 -11.87 -7.26
CA ALA A 175 10.27 -10.48 -6.96
C ALA A 175 11.44 -9.72 -6.34
N LYS A 176 12.14 -10.35 -5.39
CA LYS A 176 13.35 -9.79 -4.78
C LYS A 176 14.41 -9.48 -5.82
N LEU A 177 14.75 -10.44 -6.68
CA LEU A 177 15.74 -10.25 -7.75
C LEU A 177 15.31 -9.15 -8.74
N ALA A 178 14.02 -9.09 -9.07
CA ALA A 178 13.46 -8.09 -9.97
C ALA A 178 13.57 -6.66 -9.43
N VAL A 179 13.36 -6.46 -8.12
CA VAL A 179 13.46 -5.15 -7.47
C VAL A 179 14.91 -4.79 -7.15
N GLU A 180 15.67 -5.70 -6.53
CA GLU A 180 17.02 -5.43 -6.02
C GLU A 180 18.06 -5.16 -7.11
N LYS A 181 17.86 -5.66 -8.34
CA LYS A 181 18.73 -5.32 -9.47
C LYS A 181 18.73 -3.83 -9.82
N HIS A 182 17.74 -3.06 -9.34
CA HIS A 182 17.65 -1.60 -9.49
C HIS A 182 18.19 -0.83 -8.27
N GLY A 183 18.70 -1.52 -7.24
CA GLY A 183 19.24 -0.89 -6.04
C GLY A 183 18.20 -0.51 -4.97
N ILE A 184 16.95 -0.96 -5.12
CA ILE A 184 15.90 -0.82 -4.10
C ILE A 184 15.84 -2.13 -3.30
N LYS A 185 15.79 -2.05 -1.97
CA LYS A 185 15.69 -3.25 -1.11
C LYS A 185 14.31 -3.87 -1.26
N PHE A 186 14.25 -5.19 -1.18
CA PHE A 186 12.98 -5.91 -1.16
C PHE A 186 12.82 -6.70 0.13
N LYS A 187 11.66 -6.56 0.77
CA LYS A 187 11.29 -7.32 1.96
C LYS A 187 9.96 -8.02 1.73
N TYR A 188 9.84 -9.21 2.27
CA TYR A 188 8.56 -9.89 2.41
C TYR A 188 8.54 -10.56 3.78
N LEU A 189 7.43 -10.42 4.50
CA LEU A 189 7.22 -11.18 5.73
C LEU A 189 6.75 -12.59 5.32
N GLN A 190 7.50 -13.62 5.69
CA GLN A 190 7.01 -14.99 5.54
C GLN A 190 5.79 -15.17 6.45
N CYS A 191 4.63 -15.49 5.87
CA CYS A 191 3.54 -16.07 6.64
C CYS A 191 4.07 -17.37 7.25
N THR A 192 4.24 -17.41 8.57
CA THR A 192 4.33 -18.68 9.29
C THR A 192 3.02 -19.41 9.10
N VAL A 193 3.04 -20.46 8.28
CA VAL A 193 1.94 -21.41 8.08
C VAL A 193 1.67 -22.17 9.38
#